data_AF-A0AAV9PW14-F1
#
_entry.id   AF-A0AAV9PW14-F1
#
_cell.length_a   1.000
_cell.length_b   1.000
_cell.length_c   1.000
_cell.angle_alpha   90.00
_cell.angle_beta   90.00
_cell.angle_gamma   90.00
#
_symmetry.space_group_name_H-M   'P 1'
#
loop_
_entity.id
_entity.type
_entity.pdbx_description
1 polymer ?
#
loop_
_entity_poly.entity_id
_entity_poly.type
_entity_poly.pdbx_seq_one_letter_code
_entity_poly.pdbx_strand_id
1 'polypeptide(L)'
;MWGHPVCNRRRFDIADLEMDPGLARSTYVLVEVMQKAAYQSLGYPSKETAWPHTRNQHNLQLGAGRVPGSREGDALGRQAIVEGPYEIDPRHTKADYFPNFLDDYVDAKEVFGENWTKVVEIKKRYDPRNKLGGVFAKQ
;
A
#
# COMPACT_ATOMS: atom_id res chain seq x y z
N MET A 1 22.63 -7.14 29.97
CA MET A 1 22.27 -5.96 29.16
C MET A 1 22.33 -6.41 27.71
N TRP A 2 21.22 -6.88 27.15
CA TRP A 2 21.17 -7.41 25.79
C TRP A 2 20.82 -6.28 24.84
N GLY A 3 21.80 -5.85 24.05
CA GLY A 3 21.57 -4.89 22.97
C GLY A 3 20.75 -5.54 21.87
N HIS A 4 19.58 -4.98 21.58
CA HIS A 4 18.85 -5.33 20.36
C HIS A 4 19.66 -4.87 19.14
N PRO A 5 19.76 -5.67 18.07
CA PRO A 5 20.38 -5.21 16.85
C PRO A 5 19.50 -4.11 16.26
N VAL A 6 20.07 -2.91 16.16
CA VAL A 6 19.51 -1.82 15.36
C VAL A 6 19.51 -2.35 13.92
N CYS A 7 18.32 -2.65 13.39
CA CYS A 7 18.15 -2.93 11.97
C CYS A 7 18.64 -1.68 11.22
N ASN A 8 19.82 -1.78 10.62
CA ASN A 8 20.44 -0.72 9.86
C ASN A 8 19.60 -0.53 8.59
N ARG A 9 18.59 0.35 8.64
CA ARG A 9 17.78 0.71 7.47
C ARG A 9 18.69 1.47 6.50
N ARG A 10 19.34 0.73 5.62
CA ARG A 10 20.04 1.32 4.49
C ARG A 10 18.95 1.85 3.56
N ARG A 11 18.94 3.17 3.37
CA ARG A 11 18.03 3.87 2.48
C ARG A 11 18.31 3.40 1.05
N PHE A 12 17.26 3.22 0.25
CA PHE A 12 17.43 2.93 -1.16
C PHE A 12 18.16 4.11 -1.83
N ASP A 13 19.27 3.86 -2.52
CA ASP A 13 20.11 4.91 -3.10
C ASP A 13 20.58 4.60 -4.53
N ILE A 14 21.38 5.50 -5.09
CA ILE A 14 21.86 5.39 -6.47
C ILE A 14 22.73 4.14 -6.67
N ALA A 15 23.45 3.67 -5.65
CA ALA A 15 24.26 2.46 -5.75
C ALA A 15 23.39 1.20 -5.93
N ASP A 16 22.16 1.19 -5.42
CA ASP A 16 21.20 0.10 -5.67
C ASP A 16 20.78 0.05 -7.15
N LEU A 17 20.71 1.20 -7.83
CA LEU A 17 20.45 1.29 -9.28
C LEU A 17 21.65 0.82 -10.12
N GLU A 18 22.88 0.99 -9.60
CA GLU A 18 24.08 0.43 -10.22
C GLU A 18 24.14 -1.10 -10.07
N MET A 19 23.64 -1.62 -8.95
CA MET A 19 23.56 -3.06 -8.68
C MET A 19 22.52 -3.81 -9.53
N ASP A 20 21.34 -3.21 -9.76
CA ASP A 20 20.35 -3.74 -10.70
C ASP A 20 19.79 -2.61 -11.59
N PRO A 21 20.42 -2.37 -12.76
CA PRO A 21 19.95 -1.37 -13.71
C PRO A 21 18.51 -1.59 -14.21
N GLY A 22 17.93 -2.78 -14.01
CA GLY A 22 16.52 -3.06 -14.26
C GLY A 22 15.57 -2.32 -13.33
N LEU A 23 16.01 -2.00 -12.10
CA LEU A 23 15.27 -1.17 -11.16
C LEU A 23 15.02 0.22 -11.74
N ALA A 24 16.05 0.86 -12.29
CA ALA A 24 15.91 2.19 -12.87
C ALA A 24 14.98 2.22 -14.11
N ARG A 25 15.07 1.21 -14.98
CA ARG A 25 14.42 1.23 -16.30
C ARG A 25 12.91 0.98 -16.28
N SER A 26 12.42 0.27 -15.28
CA SER A 26 11.03 -0.18 -15.23
C SER A 26 10.28 0.33 -14.00
N THR A 27 10.91 1.20 -13.21
CA THR A 27 10.26 1.89 -12.09
C THR A 27 9.45 3.07 -12.61
N TYR A 28 8.24 3.22 -12.09
CA TYR A 28 7.35 4.31 -12.46
C TYR A 28 6.68 4.92 -11.24
N VAL A 29 6.33 6.19 -11.41
CA VAL A 29 5.49 6.95 -10.49
C VAL A 29 4.34 7.50 -11.32
N LEU A 30 3.11 7.18 -10.93
CA LEU A 30 1.91 7.64 -11.61
C LEU A 30 1.08 8.46 -10.62
N VAL A 31 0.73 9.67 -11.02
CA VAL A 31 -0.09 10.60 -10.23
C VAL A 31 -1.45 10.74 -10.90
N GLU A 32 -2.49 10.28 -10.21
CA GLU A 32 -3.87 10.50 -10.64
C GLU A 32 -4.44 11.66 -9.84
N VAL A 33 -4.80 12.75 -10.52
CA VAL A 33 -5.51 13.86 -9.89
C VAL A 33 -7.01 13.67 -10.12
N MET A 34 -7.75 13.56 -9.03
CA MET A 34 -9.17 13.28 -9.03
C MET A 34 -9.97 14.57 -8.84
N GLN A 35 -11.07 14.74 -9.58
CA GLN A 35 -11.99 15.85 -9.34
C GLN A 35 -12.57 15.76 -7.93
N LYS A 36 -12.36 16.78 -7.11
CA LYS A 36 -12.79 16.81 -5.70
C LYS A 36 -14.27 16.44 -5.52
N ALA A 37 -15.15 17.00 -6.35
CA ALA A 37 -16.59 16.75 -6.24
C ALA A 37 -16.99 15.30 -6.52
N ALA A 38 -16.20 14.56 -7.32
CA ALA A 38 -16.43 13.14 -7.55
C ALA A 38 -15.76 12.27 -6.48
N TYR A 39 -14.51 12.58 -6.13
CA TYR A 39 -13.71 11.75 -5.23
C TYR A 39 -14.15 11.85 -3.76
N GLN A 40 -14.75 12.98 -3.40
CA GLN A 40 -15.21 13.31 -2.04
C GLN A 40 -16.74 13.50 -1.97
N SER A 41 -17.50 12.98 -2.93
CA SER A 41 -18.97 13.18 -3.01
C SER A 41 -19.73 12.66 -1.78
N LEU A 42 -19.17 11.66 -1.09
CA LEU A 42 -19.76 11.04 0.11
C LEU A 42 -19.15 11.58 1.42
N GLY A 43 -18.29 12.60 1.35
CA GLY A 43 -17.58 13.15 2.50
C GLY A 43 -16.42 12.26 2.99
N TYR A 44 -15.86 12.63 4.15
CA TYR A 44 -14.81 11.87 4.82
C TYR A 44 -14.85 12.04 6.35
N PRO A 45 -14.85 10.94 7.13
CA PRO A 45 -14.96 9.56 6.66
C PRO A 45 -16.39 9.22 6.23
N SER A 46 -16.55 8.44 5.17
CA SER A 46 -17.85 7.96 4.67
C SER A 46 -18.17 6.56 5.18
N LYS A 47 -19.41 6.35 5.64
CA LYS A 47 -19.95 5.03 6.04
C LYS A 47 -20.90 4.40 5.00
N GLU A 48 -21.12 5.13 3.91
CA GLU A 48 -22.04 4.73 2.82
C GLU A 48 -21.39 3.69 1.89
N THR A 49 -20.06 3.64 1.84
CA THR A 49 -19.26 2.72 1.02
C THR A 49 -18.26 1.95 1.89
N ALA A 50 -17.69 0.87 1.35
CA ALA A 50 -16.66 0.10 2.07
C ALA A 50 -15.42 0.96 2.38
N TRP A 51 -14.91 1.67 1.37
CA TRP A 51 -13.78 2.58 1.55
C TRP A 51 -14.24 3.87 2.25
N PRO A 52 -13.57 4.33 3.33
CA PRO A 52 -13.95 5.53 4.07
C PRO A 52 -13.68 6.86 3.33
N HIS A 53 -13.17 6.81 2.08
CA HIS A 53 -12.72 7.94 1.28
C HIS A 53 -11.49 8.65 1.89
N THR A 54 -11.07 9.78 1.32
CA THR A 54 -9.94 10.60 1.81
C THR A 54 -10.23 12.09 1.64
N ARG A 55 -9.50 12.94 2.36
CA ARG A 55 -9.46 14.40 2.12
C ARG A 55 -8.52 14.81 0.99
N ASN A 56 -7.68 13.88 0.51
CA ASN A 56 -6.75 14.11 -0.58
C ASN A 56 -7.46 14.22 -1.93
N GLN A 57 -6.80 14.82 -2.92
CA GLN A 57 -7.30 15.00 -4.29
C GLN A 57 -6.47 14.24 -5.33
N HIS A 58 -5.47 13.48 -4.88
CA HIS A 58 -4.60 12.74 -5.77
C HIS A 58 -4.24 11.39 -5.15
N ASN A 59 -3.97 10.43 -6.02
CA ASN A 59 -3.34 9.17 -5.67
C ASN A 59 -1.95 9.11 -6.29
N LEU A 60 -1.03 8.51 -5.56
CA LEU A 60 0.30 8.20 -6.03
C LEU A 60 0.43 6.69 -6.13
N GLN A 61 0.59 6.18 -7.35
CA GLN A 61 0.92 4.77 -7.57
C GLN A 61 2.43 4.66 -7.82
N LEU A 62 3.07 3.80 -7.04
CA LEU A 62 4.47 3.45 -7.19
C LEU A 62 4.57 2.05 -7.78
N GLY A 63 5.42 1.88 -8.79
CA GLY A 63 5.82 0.57 -9.28
C GLY A 63 7.33 0.49 -9.32
N ALA A 64 7.91 -0.51 -8.65
CA ALA A 64 9.34 -0.79 -8.70
C ALA A 64 9.57 -1.89 -9.74
N GLY A 65 10.13 -1.50 -10.89
CA GLY A 65 10.48 -2.45 -11.94
C GLY A 65 11.71 -3.26 -11.56
N ARG A 66 11.89 -4.44 -12.12
CA ARG A 66 13.08 -5.27 -11.86
C ARG A 66 13.23 -6.34 -12.93
N VAL A 67 14.41 -6.93 -13.03
CA VAL A 67 14.62 -8.11 -13.89
C VAL A 67 13.91 -9.32 -13.25
N PRO A 68 12.99 -10.01 -13.97
CA PRO A 68 12.32 -11.19 -13.43
C PRO A 68 13.32 -12.27 -12.99
N GLY A 69 13.13 -12.83 -11.80
CA GLY A 69 13.95 -13.92 -11.26
C GLY A 69 15.23 -13.49 -10.54
N SER A 70 15.53 -12.18 -10.49
CA SER A 70 16.57 -11.62 -9.63
C SER A 70 16.08 -11.58 -8.18
N ARG A 71 16.61 -12.45 -7.31
CA ARG A 71 16.18 -12.50 -5.90
C ARG A 71 16.53 -11.21 -5.16
N GLU A 72 17.70 -10.65 -5.45
CA GLU A 72 18.18 -9.38 -4.93
C GLU A 72 17.29 -8.23 -5.44
N GLY A 73 16.96 -8.22 -6.73
CA GLY A 73 16.05 -7.25 -7.33
C GLY A 73 14.63 -7.33 -6.77
N ASP A 74 14.12 -8.53 -6.50
CA ASP A 74 12.82 -8.75 -5.84
C ASP A 74 12.79 -8.10 -4.45
N ALA A 75 13.85 -8.30 -3.66
CA ALA A 75 13.97 -7.75 -2.32
C ALA A 75 14.08 -6.21 -2.35
N LEU A 76 14.94 -5.67 -3.22
CA LEU A 76 15.13 -4.22 -3.39
C LEU A 76 13.86 -3.54 -3.88
N GLY A 77 13.21 -4.08 -4.92
CA GLY A 77 11.96 -3.53 -5.43
C GLY A 77 10.84 -3.57 -4.40
N ARG A 78 10.74 -4.64 -3.60
CA ARG A 78 9.79 -4.69 -2.48
C ARG A 78 10.12 -3.65 -1.43
N GLN A 79 11.39 -3.50 -1.05
CA GLN A 79 11.79 -2.48 -0.07
C GLN A 79 11.41 -1.08 -0.56
N ALA A 80 11.70 -0.74 -1.82
CA ALA A 80 11.38 0.56 -2.40
C ALA A 80 9.87 0.86 -2.36
N ILE A 81 9.00 -0.13 -2.61
CA ILE A 81 7.54 0.04 -2.56
C ILE A 81 7.01 0.17 -1.13
N VAL A 82 7.60 -0.54 -0.16
CA VAL A 82 7.17 -0.46 1.25
C VAL A 82 7.62 0.83 1.91
N GLU A 83 8.85 1.28 1.64
CA GLU A 83 9.46 2.44 2.28
C GLU A 83 9.16 3.75 1.54
N GLY A 84 9.04 3.69 0.21
CA GLY A 84 8.85 4.83 -0.68
C GLY A 84 7.76 5.82 -0.25
N PRO A 85 6.54 5.39 0.11
CA PRO A 85 5.48 6.30 0.54
C PRO A 85 5.87 7.18 1.73
N TYR A 86 6.60 6.63 2.70
CA TYR A 86 7.06 7.34 3.90
C TYR A 86 8.26 8.25 3.63
N GLU A 87 9.07 7.92 2.62
CA GLU A 87 10.14 8.79 2.16
C GLU A 87 9.62 10.01 1.38
N ILE A 88 8.56 9.80 0.59
CA ILE A 88 7.93 10.83 -0.23
C ILE A 88 7.12 11.80 0.63
N ASP A 89 6.29 11.28 1.53
CA ASP A 89 5.60 12.08 2.55
C ASP A 89 5.79 11.46 3.93
N PRO A 90 6.62 12.05 4.81
CA PRO A 90 6.81 11.57 6.17
C PRO A 90 5.53 11.53 7.03
N ARG A 91 4.45 12.19 6.59
CA ARG A 91 3.13 12.16 7.25
C ARG A 91 2.26 11.01 6.76
N HIS A 92 2.68 10.27 5.73
CA HIS A 92 1.95 9.12 5.22
C HIS A 92 1.72 8.10 6.34
N THR A 93 0.51 7.56 6.40
CA THR A 93 0.08 6.57 7.38
C THR A 93 -0.43 5.33 6.69
N LYS A 94 -0.56 4.23 7.45
CA LYS A 94 -1.12 2.97 6.93
C LYS A 94 -2.55 3.12 6.40
N ALA A 95 -3.29 4.12 6.86
CA ALA A 95 -4.65 4.40 6.41
C ALA A 95 -4.71 5.14 5.06
N ASP A 96 -3.59 5.70 4.58
CA ASP A 96 -3.54 6.49 3.35
C ASP A 96 -3.40 5.65 2.08
N TYR A 97 -3.22 4.33 2.20
CA TYR A 97 -3.21 3.43 1.04
C TYR A 97 -4.57 3.39 0.36
N PHE A 98 -4.55 3.40 -0.98
CA PHE A 98 -5.76 3.29 -1.78
C PHE A 98 -6.20 1.81 -1.88
N PRO A 99 -7.48 1.47 -1.63
CA PRO A 99 -7.95 0.08 -1.48
C PRO A 99 -7.82 -0.78 -2.74
N ASN A 100 -7.55 -0.18 -3.90
CA ASN A 100 -7.30 -0.93 -5.13
C ASN A 100 -5.91 -1.58 -5.16
N PHE A 101 -4.97 -1.11 -4.32
CA PHE A 101 -3.57 -1.55 -4.30
C PHE A 101 -3.22 -2.20 -2.96
N LEU A 102 -4.07 -3.12 -2.50
CA LEU A 102 -3.80 -3.90 -1.29
C LEU A 102 -2.81 -5.03 -1.60
N ASP A 103 -1.72 -5.05 -0.86
CA ASP A 103 -0.70 -6.09 -0.90
C ASP A 103 -0.37 -6.57 0.53
N ASP A 104 0.53 -7.53 0.69
CA ASP A 104 0.86 -8.18 1.95
C ASP A 104 1.42 -7.25 3.03
N TYR A 105 2.01 -6.13 2.63
CA TYR A 105 2.57 -5.10 3.52
C TYR A 105 1.57 -4.00 3.89
N VAL A 106 0.39 -3.97 3.25
CA VAL A 106 -0.66 -2.99 3.51
C VAL A 106 -1.64 -3.54 4.52
N ASP A 107 -1.83 -2.81 5.63
CA ASP A 107 -2.81 -3.19 6.63
C ASP A 107 -4.22 -2.80 6.17
N ALA A 108 -4.95 -3.77 5.61
CA ALA A 108 -6.31 -3.55 5.14
C ALA A 108 -7.24 -3.01 6.26
N LYS A 109 -7.03 -3.38 7.52
CA LYS A 109 -7.86 -2.88 8.62
C LYS A 109 -7.69 -1.37 8.78
N GLU A 110 -6.47 -0.86 8.64
CA GLU A 110 -6.19 0.58 8.68
C GLU A 110 -6.78 1.29 7.46
N VAL A 111 -6.69 0.71 6.26
CA VAL A 111 -7.24 1.28 5.01
C VAL A 111 -8.77 1.43 5.06
N PHE A 112 -9.46 0.41 5.57
CA PHE A 112 -10.93 0.45 5.68
C PHE A 112 -11.41 1.14 6.97
N GLY A 113 -10.51 1.36 7.94
CA GLY A 113 -10.76 2.14 9.15
C GLY A 113 -12.04 1.73 9.87
N GLU A 114 -12.91 2.72 10.12
CA GLU A 114 -14.19 2.51 10.82
C GLU A 114 -15.16 1.56 10.10
N ASN A 115 -14.98 1.33 8.80
CA ASN A 115 -15.83 0.43 8.03
C ASN A 115 -15.36 -1.03 8.08
N TRP A 116 -14.17 -1.32 8.62
CA TRP A 116 -13.58 -2.66 8.64
C TRP A 116 -14.53 -3.72 9.19
N THR A 117 -15.09 -3.49 10.38
CA THR A 117 -15.99 -4.45 11.05
C THR A 117 -17.16 -4.84 10.15
N LYS A 118 -17.82 -3.85 9.53
CA LYS A 118 -18.95 -4.07 8.63
C LYS A 118 -18.55 -4.85 7.37
N VAL A 119 -17.40 -4.54 6.77
CA VAL A 119 -16.90 -5.26 5.59
C VAL A 119 -16.61 -6.73 5.91
N VAL A 120 -16.05 -6.99 7.08
CA VAL A 120 -15.76 -8.35 7.56
C VAL A 120 -17.03 -9.13 7.84
N GLU A 121 -18.04 -8.52 8.47
CA GLU A 121 -19.35 -9.14 8.68
C GLU A 121 -20.01 -9.52 7.35
N ILE A 122 -19.94 -8.65 6.35
CA ILE A 122 -20.41 -8.94 4.99
C ILE A 122 -19.64 -10.12 4.39
N LYS A 123 -18.31 -10.15 4.50
CA LYS A 123 -17.49 -11.28 4.02
C LYS A 123 -17.90 -12.60 4.68
N LYS A 124 -18.10 -12.61 6.00
CA LYS A 124 -18.55 -13.82 6.75
C LYS A 124 -19.95 -14.26 6.32
N ARG A 125 -20.86 -13.32 6.07
CA ARG A 125 -22.22 -13.60 5.63
C ARG A 125 -22.27 -14.25 4.24
N TYR A 126 -21.49 -13.73 3.30
CA TYR A 126 -21.59 -14.12 1.88
C TYR A 126 -20.52 -15.13 1.43
N ASP A 127 -19.39 -15.23 2.12
CA ASP A 127 -18.36 -16.23 1.85
C ASP A 127 -17.82 -16.86 3.16
N PRO A 128 -18.67 -17.57 3.92
CA PRO A 128 -18.31 -18.15 5.22
C PRO A 128 -17.23 -19.21 5.16
N ARG A 129 -17.00 -19.81 3.98
CA ARG A 129 -15.96 -20.83 3.75
C ARG A 129 -14.71 -20.26 3.08
N ASN A 130 -14.64 -18.94 2.94
CA ASN A 130 -13.54 -18.23 2.30
C ASN A 130 -13.13 -18.79 0.93
N LYS A 131 -14.10 -19.16 0.09
CA LYS A 131 -13.83 -19.67 -1.26
C LYS A 131 -13.24 -18.60 -2.18
N LEU A 132 -13.57 -17.33 -1.94
CA LEU A 132 -13.11 -16.19 -2.73
C LEU A 132 -11.80 -15.59 -2.20
N GLY A 133 -11.27 -16.06 -1.06
CA GLY A 133 -10.02 -15.57 -0.49
C GLY A 133 -10.07 -14.09 -0.09
N GLY A 134 -8.90 -13.45 -0.13
CA GLY A 134 -8.74 -12.00 0.11
C GLY A 134 -8.42 -11.60 1.55
N VAL A 135 -8.16 -10.31 1.73
CA VAL A 135 -7.67 -9.73 2.99
C VAL A 135 -8.70 -9.75 4.13
N PHE A 136 -9.99 -9.81 3.80
CA PHE A 136 -11.08 -9.78 4.78
C PHE A 136 -11.34 -11.11 5.47
N ALA A 137 -10.69 -12.18 5.01
CA ALA A 137 -10.98 -13.54 5.46
C ALA A 137 -10.05 -14.08 6.55
N LYS A 138 -8.92 -13.42 6.78
CA LYS A 138 -7.88 -13.86 7.72
C LYS A 138 -8.20 -13.42 9.15
N GLN A 139 -9.33 -13.86 9.70
CA GLN A 139 -9.75 -13.55 11.08
C GLN A 139 -10.25 -14.76 11.83
#